data_AF-A0A9E7C0J8-F1
#
_entry.id   AF-A0A9E7C0J8-F1
#
_cell.length_a   1.000
_cell.length_b   1.000
_cell.length_c   1.000
_cell.angle_alpha   90.00
_cell.angle_beta   90.00
_cell.angle_gamma   90.00
#
_symmetry.space_group_name_H-M   'P 1'
#
loop_
_entity.id
_entity.type
_entity.pdbx_description
1 polymer ?
#
loop_
_entity_poly.entity_id
_entity_poly.type
_entity_poly.pdbx_seq_one_letter_code
_entity_poly.pdbx_strand_id
1 'polypeptide(L)' 'MDAELLHSVRRTWSGSTDAALIDAALSALLARHRAVELDASYAAYDEHPIDEPDEWGDLASFRRGAAAS' A
#
# COMPACT_ATOMS: atom_id res chain seq x y z
N MET A 1 -8.23 27.16 2.81
CA MET A 1 -8.49 25.92 3.56
C MET A 1 -9.92 25.50 3.31
N ASP A 2 -10.16 24.23 2.99
CA ASP A 2 -11.51 23.74 2.75
C ASP A 2 -12.25 23.55 4.09
N ALA A 3 -13.22 24.42 4.34
CA ALA A 3 -13.96 24.47 5.59
C ALA A 3 -14.95 23.31 5.72
N GLU A 4 -15.49 22.79 4.61
CA GLU A 4 -16.39 21.64 4.63
C GLU A 4 -15.63 20.35 4.94
N LEU A 5 -14.43 20.19 4.36
CA LEU A 5 -13.57 19.06 4.65
C LEU A 5 -13.22 18.99 6.14
N LEU A 6 -12.79 20.10 6.74
CA LEU A 6 -12.49 20.17 8.17
C LEU A 6 -13.73 19.89 9.03
N HIS A 7 -14.89 20.42 8.66
CA HIS A 7 -16.12 20.16 9.38
C HIS A 7 -16.47 18.66 9.37
N SER A 8 -16.35 18.01 8.21
CA SER A 8 -16.61 16.57 8.05
C SER A 8 -15.65 15.70 8.87
N VAL A 9 -14.36 16.05 8.87
CA VAL A 9 -13.34 15.36 9.68
C VAL A 9 -13.62 15.53 11.17
N ARG A 10 -13.92 16.75 11.64
CA ARG A 10 -14.26 17.01 13.05
C ARG A 10 -15.51 16.27 13.51
N ARG A 11 -16.51 16.10 12.64
CA ARG A 11 -17.70 15.30 12.95
C ARG A 11 -17.38 13.81 13.10
N THR A 12 -16.43 13.32 12.30
CA THR A 12 -16.06 11.90 12.28
C THR A 12 -15.12 11.57 13.45
N TRP A 13 -14.24 12.50 13.81
CA TRP A 13 -13.24 12.37 14.86
C TRP A 13 -13.56 13.30 16.04
N SER A 14 -14.66 13.01 16.74
CA SER A 14 -15.08 13.78 17.91
C SER A 14 -14.04 13.63 19.03
N GLY A 15 -13.33 14.72 19.36
CA GLY A 15 -12.38 14.77 20.48
C GLY A 15 -10.92 15.03 20.10
N SER A 16 -10.58 15.09 18.81
CA SER A 16 -9.22 15.45 18.36
C SER A 16 -9.11 16.93 18.03
N THR A 17 -7.94 17.53 18.31
CA THR A 17 -7.63 18.91 17.89
C THR A 17 -7.30 18.96 16.41
N ASP A 18 -7.47 20.14 15.78
CA ASP A 18 -7.08 20.32 14.38
C ASP A 18 -5.61 19.96 14.12
N ALA A 19 -4.72 20.26 15.07
CA ALA A 19 -3.31 19.89 14.99
C ALA A 19 -3.12 18.37 14.91
N ALA A 20 -3.83 17.60 15.74
CA ALA A 20 -3.78 16.15 15.70
C ALA A 20 -4.33 15.57 14.38
N LEU A 21 -5.35 16.21 13.80
CA LEU A 21 -5.88 15.82 12.49
C LEU A 21 -4.89 16.09 11.36
N ILE A 22 -4.16 17.22 11.43
CA ILE A 22 -3.12 17.57 10.46
C ILE A 22 -1.95 16.58 10.56
N ASP A 23 -1.48 16.26 11.77
CA ASP A 23 -0.40 15.30 11.97
C ASP A 23 -0.78 13.90 11.47
N ALA A 24 -2.02 13.46 11.72
CA ALA A 24 -2.54 12.19 11.20
C ALA A 24 -2.60 12.18 9.66
N ALA A 25 -3.07 13.27 9.04
CA ALA A 25 -3.13 13.40 7.59
C ALA A 25 -1.73 13.37 6.95
N LEU A 26 -0.76 14.10 7.52
CA LEU A 26 0.62 14.12 7.04
C LEU A 26 1.29 12.75 7.21
N SER A 27 1.06 12.07 8.33
CA SER A 27 1.58 10.72 8.56
C SER A 27 1.03 9.72 7.55
N ALA A 28 -0.28 9.77 7.28
CA ALA A 28 -0.92 8.93 6.27
C ALA A 28 -0.41 9.22 4.86
N LEU A 29 -0.17 10.49 4.52
CA LEU A 29 0.39 10.89 3.23
C LEU A 29 1.81 10.35 3.05
N LEU A 30 2.67 10.48 4.07
CA LEU A 30 4.04 9.95 4.03
C LEU A 30 4.06 8.42 3.93
N ALA A 31 3.18 7.73 4.65
CA ALA A 31 3.05 6.28 4.57
C ALA A 31 2.64 5.84 3.15
N ARG A 32 1.66 6.53 2.54
CA ARG A 32 1.24 6.26 1.15
C ARG A 32 2.37 6.56 0.16
N HIS A 33 3.10 7.66 0.33
CA HIS A 33 4.22 7.99 -0.55
C HIS A 33 5.30 6.89 -0.52
N ARG A 34 5.67 6.42 0.68
CA ARG A 34 6.63 5.32 0.83
C ARG A 34 6.14 4.00 0.24
N ALA A 35 4.84 3.69 0.38
CA ALA A 35 4.26 2.51 -0.24
C ALA A 35 4.35 2.58 -1.77
N VAL A 36 4.08 3.75 -2.37
CA VAL A 36 4.22 3.96 -3.82
C VAL A 36 5.69 3.88 -4.26
N GLU A 37 6.63 4.40 -3.49
CA GLU A 37 8.07 4.25 -3.78
C GLU A 37 8.51 2.78 -3.72
N LEU A 38 7.98 2.01 -2.75
CA LEU A 38 8.26 0.59 -2.62
C LEU A 38 7.67 -0.19 -3.80
N ASP A 39 6.41 0.04 -4.16
CA ASP A 39 5.76 -0.60 -5.30
C ASP A 39 6.50 -0.27 -6.60
N ALA A 40 6.90 0.99 -6.80
CA ALA A 40 7.69 1.39 -7.96
C ALA A 40 9.06 0.70 -8.03
N SER A 41 9.68 0.39 -6.90
CA SER A 41 10.96 -0.34 -6.86
C SER A 41 10.83 -1.79 -7.33
N TYR A 42 9.63 -2.38 -7.24
CA TYR A 42 9.32 -3.73 -7.71
C TYR A 42 8.59 -3.76 -9.05
N ALA A 43 8.29 -2.62 -9.67
CA ALA A 43 7.62 -2.55 -10.97
C ALA A 43 8.36 -3.29 -12.09
N ALA A 44 9.69 -3.46 -11.97
CA ALA A 44 10.47 -4.28 -12.90
C ALA A 44 10.04 -5.76 -12.92
N TYR A 45 9.39 -6.24 -11.85
CA TYR A 45 8.84 -7.60 -11.76
C TYR A 45 7.39 -7.69 -12.24
N ASP A 46 6.71 -6.58 -12.55
CA ASP A 46 5.37 -6.62 -13.16
C ASP A 46 5.42 -7.16 -14.60
N GLU A 47 6.58 -7.04 -15.26
CA GLU A 47 6.81 -7.55 -16.62
C GLU A 47 6.88 -9.08 -16.70
N HIS A 48 7.14 -9.75 -15.56
CA HIS A 48 7.31 -11.19 -15.47
C HIS A 48 6.24 -11.80 -14.55
N PRO A 49 5.08 -12.19 -15.10
CA PRO A 49 4.01 -12.75 -14.30
C PRO A 49 4.46 -14.08 -13.65
N ILE A 50 3.91 -14.40 -12.48
CA ILE A 50 4.35 -15.53 -11.63
C ILE A 50 4.21 -16.92 -12.29
N ASP A 51 3.46 -17.00 -13.39
CA ASP A 51 3.25 -18.18 -14.21
C ASP A 51 4.16 -18.25 -15.44
N GLU A 52 4.99 -17.23 -15.68
CA GLU A 52 6.01 -17.27 -16.72
C GLU A 52 7.08 -18.31 -16.34
N PRO A 53 7.33 -19.32 -17.21
CA PRO A 53 8.34 -20.33 -16.95
C PRO A 53 9.74 -19.77 -17.24
N ASP A 54 10.64 -19.84 -16.26
CA ASP A 54 12.04 -19.47 -16.40
C ASP A 54 12.96 -20.71 -16.51
N GLU A 55 14.28 -20.51 -16.43
CA GLU A 55 15.28 -21.59 -16.48
C GLU A 55 15.12 -22.63 -15.33
N TRP A 56 14.34 -22.31 -14.31
CA TRP A 56 14.05 -23.14 -13.15
C TRP A 56 12.59 -23.64 -13.12
N GLY A 57 11.75 -23.25 -14.10
CA GLY A 57 10.36 -23.69 -14.26
C GLY A 57 9.33 -22.64 -13.85
N ASP A 58 8.07 -23.04 -13.60
CA ASP A 58 7.02 -22.10 -13.15
C ASP A 58 6.86 -22.09 -11.62
N LEU A 59 6.80 -20.90 -11.03
CA LEU A 59 6.67 -20.72 -9.57
C LEU A 59 5.38 -21.33 -9.01
N ALA A 60 4.32 -21.44 -9.81
CA ALA A 60 3.07 -22.06 -9.39
C ALA A 60 3.22 -23.58 -9.15
N SER A 61 3.99 -24.28 -9.99
CA SER A 61 4.34 -25.69 -9.82
C SER A 61 5.18 -25.91 -8.58
N PHE A 62 6.14 -25.02 -8.31
CA PHE A 62 6.93 -25.07 -7.09
C PHE A 62 6.04 -24.94 -5.84
N ARG A 63 5.14 -23.95 -5.81
CA ARG A 63 4.19 -23.75 -4.69
C ARG A 63 3.30 -24.97 -4.46
N ARG A 64 2.80 -25.60 -5.52
CA ARG A 64 2.00 -26.84 -5.42
C ARG A 64 2.79 -27.99 -4.82
N GLY A 65 4.04 -28.18 -5.23
CA GLY A 65 4.91 -29.24 -4.69
C GLY A 65 5.25 -29.05 -3.21
N ALA A 66 5.57 -27.83 -2.81
CA ALA A 66 5.86 -27.49 -1.42
C ALA A 66 4.64 -27.67 -0.49
N ALA A 67 3.44 -27.32 -0.96
CA ALA A 67 2.21 -27.47 -0.18
C ALA A 67 1.71 -28.93 -0.05
N ALA A 68 2.21 -29.83 -0.89
CA ALA A 68 1.85 -31.25 -0.91
C ALA A 68 2.80 -32.15 -0.10
N SER A 69 3.81 -31.58 0.56
CA SER A 69 4.78 -32.26 1.44
C SER A 69 4.45 -32.06 2.92
#